data_AF-A0A955DWI3-F1
#
_entry.id   AF-A0A955DWI3-F1
#
_cell.length_a   1.000
_cell.length_b   1.000
_cell.length_c   1.000
_cell.angle_alpha   90.00
_cell.angle_beta   90.00
_cell.angle_gamma   90.00
#
_symmetry.space_group_name_H-M   'P 1'
#
loop_
_entity.id
_entity.type
_entity.pdbx_description
1 polymer ?
#
loop_
_entity_poly.entity_id
_entity_poly.type
_entity_poly.pdbx_seq_one_letter_code
_entity_poly.pdbx_strand_id
1 'polypeptide(L)'
;MSTPMSRVRRVSGAIWRHVSALVAMLLIVVAFVVGYRIGRPAPEPDPGPGSTLIADAGGPRLYTCSMHPSVRLPDPDAKCPICFMDLIPIVEDGGEGSARWVSMSPDASSASRIETATVARFFPLAETRLYGKVTYDETSVARLTAYVPARIDRLFVNYVGVPVAKGDHIAEIYSPDLLAAFEELRQAAASDRSSSDMSELVRLSTRDTLLAAREKLRLFGLTPTQIESIEGGTMDSDRLTIFAPMGGVVTHLAVREGDYVNEGSPMATVADLSRLWLDLEAYESQLPTLRWGQPVTFTVEAHPGETFEGRISFIEPMVDE
;
A
#
# COMPACT_ATOMS: atom_id res chain seq x y z
N MET A 1 3.52 38.67 -65.83
CA MET A 1 3.12 37.49 -65.04
C MET A 1 3.77 37.64 -63.66
N SER A 2 3.10 38.29 -62.70
CA SER A 2 2.05 37.78 -61.80
C SER A 2 2.60 36.92 -60.64
N THR A 3 2.75 37.56 -59.45
CA THR A 3 2.37 37.14 -58.06
C THR A 3 2.54 35.68 -57.57
N PRO A 4 2.46 35.34 -56.24
CA PRO A 4 2.11 36.15 -55.05
C PRO A 4 2.89 35.92 -53.70
N MET A 5 2.73 36.92 -52.81
CA MET A 5 2.45 36.98 -51.35
C MET A 5 2.89 35.91 -50.30
N SER A 6 3.67 36.43 -49.34
CA SER A 6 3.55 36.44 -47.86
C SER A 6 2.64 35.46 -47.09
N ARG A 7 3.22 34.84 -46.03
CA ARG A 7 2.50 34.41 -44.81
C ARG A 7 3.42 34.44 -43.56
N VAL A 8 3.19 35.39 -42.66
CA VAL A 8 3.78 35.49 -41.31
C VAL A 8 2.86 34.76 -40.31
N ARG A 9 3.40 33.90 -39.43
CA ARG A 9 2.58 33.17 -38.43
C ARG A 9 3.23 33.12 -37.04
N ARG A 10 2.50 33.71 -36.09
CA ARG A 10 2.44 33.60 -34.61
C ARG A 10 3.33 32.52 -33.94
N VAL A 11 4.24 32.95 -33.06
CA VAL A 11 4.85 32.09 -32.00
C VAL A 11 4.77 32.73 -30.59
N SER A 12 4.29 33.96 -30.45
CA SER A 12 4.38 34.76 -29.21
C SER A 12 3.41 34.40 -28.07
N GLY A 13 2.49 33.45 -28.24
CA GLY A 13 1.41 33.20 -27.26
C GLY A 13 1.73 32.19 -26.14
N ALA A 14 2.59 31.19 -26.39
CA ALA A 14 2.83 30.10 -25.44
C ALA A 14 3.82 30.49 -24.34
N ILE A 15 4.90 31.19 -24.71
CA ILE A 15 5.93 31.62 -23.76
C ILE A 15 5.35 32.64 -22.77
N TRP A 16 4.48 33.53 -23.24
CA TRP A 16 3.88 34.57 -22.38
C TRP A 16 2.93 33.98 -21.33
N ARG A 17 2.24 32.87 -21.64
CA ARG A 17 1.36 32.17 -20.68
C ARG A 17 2.13 31.50 -19.55
N HIS A 18 3.31 30.95 -19.82
CA HIS A 18 4.15 30.34 -18.78
C HIS A 18 4.82 31.40 -17.90
N VAL A 19 5.26 32.52 -18.51
CA VAL A 19 5.82 33.65 -17.76
C VAL A 19 4.75 34.31 -16.89
N SER A 20 3.53 34.51 -17.39
CA SER A 20 2.43 35.08 -16.59
C SER A 20 2.00 34.16 -15.45
N ALA A 21 2.02 32.83 -15.67
CA ALA A 21 1.71 31.85 -14.62
C ALA A 21 2.77 31.84 -13.51
N LEU A 22 4.05 31.94 -13.85
CA LEU A 22 5.14 32.02 -12.87
C LEU A 22 5.09 33.32 -12.06
N VAL A 23 4.79 34.46 -12.70
CA VAL A 23 4.64 35.75 -12.01
C VAL A 23 3.42 35.75 -11.08
N ALA A 24 2.31 35.14 -11.50
CA ALA A 24 1.13 34.98 -10.63
C ALA A 24 1.43 34.08 -9.42
N MET A 25 2.17 32.99 -9.60
CA MET A 25 2.57 32.11 -8.51
C MET A 25 3.51 32.82 -7.52
N LEU A 26 4.46 33.62 -8.03
CA LEU A 26 5.35 34.44 -7.21
C LEU A 26 4.57 35.47 -6.38
N LEU A 27 3.58 36.14 -6.98
CA LEU A 27 2.73 37.11 -6.28
C LEU A 27 1.90 36.45 -5.17
N ILE A 28 1.40 35.23 -5.38
CA ILE A 28 0.68 34.49 -4.34
C ILE A 28 1.62 34.11 -3.18
N VAL A 29 2.83 33.66 -3.48
CA VAL A 29 3.83 33.33 -2.44
C VAL A 29 4.23 34.58 -1.66
N VAL A 30 4.44 35.72 -2.33
CA VAL A 30 4.76 36.99 -1.68
C VAL A 30 3.58 37.46 -0.82
N ALA A 31 2.35 37.39 -1.32
CA ALA A 31 1.15 37.75 -0.54
C ALA A 31 1.00 36.85 0.69
N PHE A 32 1.30 35.54 0.57
CA PHE A 32 1.26 34.61 1.69
C PHE A 32 2.35 34.91 2.73
N VAL A 33 3.57 35.21 2.31
CA VAL A 33 4.68 35.56 3.22
C VAL A 33 4.42 36.89 3.92
N VAL A 34 3.88 37.88 3.21
CA VAL A 34 3.51 39.19 3.79
C VAL A 34 2.34 39.02 4.75
N GLY A 35 1.30 38.27 4.39
CA GLY A 35 0.18 37.94 5.29
C GLY A 35 0.64 37.19 6.54
N TYR A 36 1.56 36.24 6.40
CA TYR A 36 2.14 35.49 7.52
C TYR A 36 3.00 36.36 8.44
N ARG A 37 3.65 37.42 7.92
CA ARG A 37 4.43 38.37 8.73
C ARG A 37 3.58 39.43 9.41
N ILE A 38 2.50 39.90 8.78
CA ILE A 38 1.58 40.89 9.34
C ILE A 38 0.61 40.24 10.35
N GLY A 39 0.22 38.98 10.13
CA GLY A 39 -0.67 38.23 11.02
C GLY A 39 -0.01 37.66 12.28
N ARG A 40 1.27 37.96 12.53
CA ARG A 40 1.89 37.61 13.82
C ARG A 40 1.35 38.57 14.88
N PRO A 41 0.62 38.08 15.90
CA PRO A 41 0.31 38.92 17.04
C PRO A 41 1.63 39.44 17.63
N ALA A 42 1.66 40.73 17.98
CA ALA A 42 2.79 41.31 18.67
C ALA A 42 3.11 40.44 19.90
N PRO A 43 4.40 40.20 20.22
CA PRO A 43 4.73 39.62 21.50
C PRO A 43 4.13 40.54 22.55
N GLU A 44 3.22 40.02 23.37
CA GLU A 44 2.77 40.72 24.56
C GLU A 44 4.03 41.14 25.32
N PRO A 45 4.16 42.42 25.70
CA PRO A 45 5.27 42.83 26.55
C PRO A 45 5.20 41.97 27.80
N ASP A 46 6.33 41.36 28.17
CA ASP A 46 6.49 40.74 29.48
C ASP A 46 5.84 41.66 30.52
N PRO A 47 5.04 41.14 31.46
CA PRO A 47 4.63 41.95 32.59
C PRO A 47 5.92 42.38 33.29
N GLY A 48 6.34 43.62 33.01
CA GLY A 48 7.39 44.29 33.75
C GLY A 48 7.07 44.16 35.24
N PRO A 49 8.08 44.10 36.10
CA PRO A 49 7.87 43.85 37.53
C PRO A 49 6.82 44.85 38.01
N GLY A 50 5.63 44.33 38.28
CA GLY A 50 4.54 45.10 38.83
C GLY A 50 5.11 45.76 40.06
N SER A 51 5.01 47.09 40.09
CA SER A 51 5.37 47.89 41.25
C SER A 51 4.78 47.19 42.47
N THR A 52 5.65 46.55 43.24
CA THR A 52 5.35 46.16 44.60
C THR A 52 4.95 47.45 45.27
N LEU A 53 3.64 47.59 45.49
CA LEU A 53 3.19 48.29 46.67
C LEU A 53 3.98 47.63 47.79
N ILE A 54 4.91 48.40 48.37
CA ILE A 54 5.51 48.09 49.66
C ILE A 54 4.32 48.14 50.63
N ALA A 55 3.56 47.06 50.67
CA ALA A 55 2.83 46.66 51.83
C ALA A 55 3.91 46.26 52.81
N ASP A 56 4.24 47.22 53.67
CA ASP A 56 5.02 47.07 54.88
C ASP A 56 4.71 45.69 55.49
N ALA A 57 5.62 44.74 55.27
CA ALA A 57 5.53 43.39 55.80
C ALA A 57 5.85 43.51 57.29
N GLY A 58 4.85 43.96 58.03
CA GLY A 58 4.88 44.12 59.47
C GLY A 58 5.02 42.76 60.13
N GLY A 59 6.28 42.33 60.27
CA GLY A 59 6.86 41.46 61.29
C GLY A 59 6.26 40.05 61.46
N PRO A 60 7.08 39.05 61.83
CA PRO A 60 6.55 37.77 62.29
C PRO A 60 5.68 38.03 63.53
N ARG A 61 4.38 37.73 63.43
CA ARG A 61 3.42 37.92 64.53
C ARG A 61 3.40 36.74 65.50
N LEU A 62 4.25 35.74 65.31
CA LEU A 62 4.36 34.55 66.16
C LEU A 62 5.78 33.96 66.18
N TYR A 63 6.24 33.66 67.38
CA TYR A 63 7.56 33.08 67.67
C TYR A 63 7.40 31.74 68.40
N THR A 64 8.32 30.81 68.16
CA THR A 64 8.33 29.47 68.76
C THR A 64 9.70 29.05 69.26
N CYS A 65 9.75 28.07 70.15
CA CYS A 65 11.00 27.52 70.69
C CYS A 65 11.43 26.30 69.87
N SER A 66 12.72 26.21 69.50
CA SER A 66 13.30 25.11 68.72
C SER A 66 13.04 23.72 69.30
N MET A 67 12.91 23.61 70.63
CA MET A 67 12.69 22.35 71.33
C MET A 67 11.23 22.09 71.72
N HIS A 68 10.38 23.12 71.70
CA HIS A 68 8.95 23.02 72.03
C HIS A 68 8.09 23.75 70.99
N PRO A 69 7.90 23.16 69.80
CA PRO A 69 7.18 23.80 68.68
C PRO A 69 5.70 24.10 68.96
N SER A 70 5.14 23.51 70.02
CA SER A 70 3.76 23.71 70.48
C SER A 70 3.56 25.05 71.18
N VAL A 71 4.64 25.71 71.62
CA VAL A 71 4.61 27.03 72.27
C VAL A 71 4.69 28.10 71.19
N ARG A 72 3.62 28.89 71.07
CA ARG A 72 3.42 29.89 70.02
C ARG A 72 2.99 31.21 70.67
N LEU A 73 3.93 32.14 70.84
CA LEU A 73 3.66 33.44 71.48
C LEU A 73 3.87 34.58 70.48
N PRO A 74 3.07 35.66 70.57
CA PRO A 74 3.16 36.80 69.66
C PRO A 74 4.28 37.80 70.01
N ASP A 75 4.94 37.63 71.15
CA ASP A 75 5.89 38.59 71.72
C ASP A 75 7.35 38.11 71.53
N PRO A 76 8.22 38.85 70.82
CA PRO A 76 9.61 38.44 70.53
C PRO A 76 10.50 38.29 71.75
N ASP A 77 10.26 39.08 72.80
CA ASP A 77 11.10 39.12 74.01
C ASP A 77 10.62 38.14 75.10
N ALA A 78 9.52 37.43 74.86
CA ALA A 78 9.02 36.42 75.78
C ALA A 78 9.90 35.17 75.75
N LYS A 79 10.32 34.70 76.92
CA LYS A 79 11.04 33.42 77.04
C LYS A 79 10.07 32.25 77.01
N CYS A 80 10.49 31.13 76.43
CA CYS A 80 9.69 29.91 76.43
C CYS A 80 9.33 29.51 77.88
N PRO A 81 8.05 29.41 78.28
CA PRO A 81 7.66 29.08 79.65
C PRO A 81 8.03 27.67 80.09
N ILE A 82 8.48 26.80 79.18
CA ILE A 82 8.90 25.43 79.47
C ILE A 82 10.42 25.35 79.72
N CYS A 83 11.22 26.03 78.89
CA CYS A 83 12.68 25.86 78.89
C CYS A 83 13.48 27.16 79.01
N PHE A 84 12.79 28.31 79.16
CA PHE A 84 13.35 29.64 79.38
C PHE A 84 14.38 30.13 78.33
N MET A 85 14.37 29.54 77.14
CA MET A 85 15.16 29.99 75.99
C MET A 85 14.38 30.98 75.12
N ASP A 86 15.12 31.79 74.36
CA ASP A 86 14.57 32.82 73.48
C ASP A 86 13.82 32.19 72.29
N LEU A 87 12.78 32.89 71.81
CA LEU A 87 11.92 32.39 70.74
C LEU A 87 12.44 32.81 69.35
N ILE A 88 12.20 31.95 68.36
CA ILE A 88 12.60 32.12 66.95
C ILE A 88 11.34 32.40 66.12
N PRO A 89 11.37 33.35 65.16
CA PRO A 89 10.19 33.69 64.35
C PRO A 89 9.75 32.52 63.46
N ILE A 90 8.44 32.26 63.41
CA ILE A 90 7.85 31.34 62.42
C ILE A 90 7.55 32.14 61.15
N VAL A 91 8.08 31.68 60.02
CA VAL A 91 7.69 32.17 58.69
C VAL A 91 6.51 31.32 58.24
N GLU A 92 5.29 31.83 58.44
CA GLU A 92 4.12 31.26 57.78
C GLU A 92 4.09 31.77 56.33
N ASP A 93 4.47 30.91 55.39
CA ASP A 93 4.20 31.15 53.96
C ASP A 93 2.69 31.04 53.75
N GLY A 94 2.02 32.17 53.96
CA GLY A 94 0.58 32.33 53.84
C GLY A 94 0.08 31.96 52.44
N GLY A 95 -0.74 30.92 52.36
CA GLY A 95 -1.37 30.46 51.14
C GLY A 95 -2.55 29.51 51.39
N GLU A 96 -3.51 29.88 52.24
CA GLU A 96 -4.83 29.23 52.25
C GLU A 96 -5.63 29.66 51.01
N GLY A 97 -5.70 28.76 50.02
CA GLY A 97 -6.52 28.94 48.81
C GLY A 97 -6.04 28.05 47.66
N SER A 98 -6.70 26.90 47.44
CA SER A 98 -6.50 25.94 46.34
C SER A 98 -5.13 25.99 45.64
N ALA A 99 -4.05 25.60 46.33
CA ALA A 99 -2.74 25.61 45.75
C ALA A 99 -2.66 24.58 44.61
N ARG A 100 -2.76 25.04 43.36
CA ARG A 100 -2.56 24.21 42.14
C ARG A 100 -1.07 23.98 41.82
N TRP A 101 -0.18 24.42 42.69
CA TRP A 101 1.27 24.33 42.54
C TRP A 101 1.90 23.97 43.88
N VAL A 102 3.00 23.22 43.82
CA VAL A 102 3.81 22.82 44.98
C VAL A 102 5.16 23.51 44.84
N SER A 103 5.61 24.16 45.92
CA SER A 103 6.94 24.78 45.99
C SER A 103 7.95 23.82 46.59
N MET A 104 9.20 23.85 46.13
CA MET A 104 10.29 23.04 46.69
C MET A 104 11.54 23.90 46.92
N SER A 105 12.30 23.58 47.97
CA SER A 105 13.61 24.19 48.19
C SER A 105 14.66 23.65 47.20
N PRO A 106 15.75 24.40 46.91
CA PRO A 106 16.80 23.96 45.98
C PRO A 106 17.46 22.63 46.36
N ASP A 107 17.63 22.37 47.66
CA ASP A 107 18.18 21.10 48.15
C ASP A 107 17.19 19.94 47.95
N ALA A 108 15.89 20.19 48.15
CA ALA A 108 14.86 19.19 47.94
C ALA A 108 14.63 18.88 46.45
N SER A 109 14.78 19.87 45.56
CA SER A 109 14.69 19.66 44.10
C SER A 109 15.91 18.90 43.54
N SER A 110 17.11 19.15 44.06
CA SER A 110 18.32 18.41 43.65
C SER A 110 18.33 16.96 44.16
N ALA A 111 17.86 16.71 45.40
CA ALA A 111 17.75 15.37 45.96
C ALA A 111 16.66 14.51 45.30
N SER A 112 15.63 15.13 44.72
CA SER A 112 14.47 14.44 44.14
C SER A 112 14.67 13.94 42.70
N ARG A 113 15.79 14.27 42.03
CA ARG A 113 16.13 13.80 40.67
C ARG A 113 14.98 13.96 39.66
N ILE A 114 14.33 15.12 39.69
CA ILE A 114 13.21 15.42 38.80
C ILE A 114 13.74 15.63 37.37
N GLU A 115 13.27 14.80 36.44
CA GLU A 115 13.49 14.98 35.01
C GLU A 115 12.29 15.73 34.40
N THR A 116 12.56 16.77 33.62
CA THR A 116 11.52 17.53 32.91
C THR A 116 11.78 17.49 31.42
N ALA A 117 10.71 17.48 30.64
CA ALA A 117 10.76 17.58 29.19
C ALA A 117 9.86 18.74 28.74
N THR A 118 10.30 19.51 27.75
CA THR A 118 9.49 20.57 27.16
C THR A 118 8.31 19.98 26.40
N VAL A 119 7.12 20.55 26.59
CA VAL A 119 5.91 20.10 25.86
C VAL A 119 6.06 20.43 24.38
N ALA A 120 5.99 19.41 23.53
CA ALA A 120 6.01 19.54 22.08
C ALA A 120 4.81 18.82 21.47
N ARG A 121 4.34 19.32 20.31
CA ARG A 121 3.35 18.62 19.48
C ARG A 121 4.09 17.82 18.43
N PHE A 122 3.86 16.51 18.39
CA PHE A 122 4.37 15.61 17.37
C PHE A 122 3.32 14.56 17.05
N PHE A 123 3.43 13.93 15.88
CA PHE A 123 2.64 12.76 15.56
C PHE A 123 3.30 11.56 16.24
N PRO A 124 2.61 10.85 17.16
CA PRO A 124 3.18 9.64 17.75
C PRO A 124 3.42 8.61 16.65
N LEU A 125 4.66 8.14 16.53
CA LEU A 125 4.99 7.00 15.68
C LEU A 125 4.67 5.74 16.50
N ALA A 126 3.63 5.01 16.10
CA ALA A 126 3.36 3.69 16.63
C ALA A 126 4.07 2.67 15.73
N GLU A 127 5.08 1.99 16.27
CA GLU A 127 5.70 0.85 15.59
C GLU A 127 4.84 -0.40 15.83
N THR A 128 4.19 -0.87 14.78
CA THR A 128 3.44 -2.13 14.79
C THR A 128 4.29 -3.19 14.10
N ARG A 129 4.62 -4.26 14.84
CA ARG A 129 5.31 -5.43 14.29
C ARG A 129 4.28 -6.49 13.95
N LEU A 130 4.27 -6.88 12.68
CA LEU A 130 3.39 -7.89 12.14
C LEU A 130 4.23 -9.07 11.63
N TYR A 131 3.64 -10.25 11.65
CA TYR A 131 4.22 -11.45 11.04
C TYR A 131 3.39 -11.84 9.83
N GLY A 132 3.97 -12.61 8.93
CA GLY A 132 3.30 -12.93 7.70
C GLY A 132 4.12 -13.80 6.77
N LYS A 133 3.60 -13.98 5.57
CA LYS A 133 4.20 -14.84 4.55
C LYS A 133 4.28 -14.11 3.22
N VAL A 134 5.32 -14.44 2.46
CA VAL A 134 5.42 -13.99 1.07
C VAL A 134 4.58 -14.92 0.21
N THR A 135 3.61 -14.35 -0.50
CA THR A 135 2.70 -15.06 -1.40
C THR A 135 2.84 -14.55 -2.83
N TYR A 136 2.26 -15.27 -3.78
CA TYR A 136 2.16 -14.83 -5.16
C TYR A 136 1.16 -13.68 -5.28
N ASP A 137 1.42 -12.76 -6.21
CA ASP A 137 0.42 -11.78 -6.62
C ASP A 137 -0.77 -12.49 -7.27
N GLU A 138 -1.93 -12.50 -6.59
CA GLU A 138 -3.14 -13.18 -7.06
C GLU A 138 -3.62 -12.65 -8.42
N THR A 139 -3.29 -11.40 -8.78
CA THR A 139 -3.63 -10.81 -10.08
C THR A 139 -2.74 -11.31 -11.21
N SER A 140 -1.62 -11.94 -10.88
CA SER A 140 -0.61 -12.44 -11.80
C SER A 140 -0.59 -13.98 -11.86
N VAL A 141 -1.76 -14.61 -11.71
CA VAL A 141 -1.96 -16.06 -11.78
C VAL A 141 -2.85 -16.43 -12.97
N ALA A 142 -2.40 -17.36 -13.80
CA ALA A 142 -3.22 -17.97 -14.85
C ALA A 142 -3.48 -19.44 -14.54
N ARG A 143 -4.77 -19.81 -14.53
CA ARG A 143 -5.20 -21.20 -14.44
C ARG A 143 -5.46 -21.75 -15.84
N LEU A 144 -4.80 -22.86 -16.15
CA LEU A 144 -5.04 -23.62 -17.37
C LEU A 144 -6.13 -24.67 -17.09
N THR A 145 -7.21 -24.61 -17.86
CA THR A 145 -8.32 -25.56 -17.80
C THR A 145 -8.51 -26.22 -19.15
N ALA A 146 -9.08 -27.43 -19.16
CA ALA A 146 -9.43 -28.11 -20.40
C ALA A 146 -10.63 -27.42 -21.07
N TYR A 147 -10.51 -27.09 -22.36
CA TYR A 147 -11.62 -26.54 -23.16
C TYR A 147 -12.54 -27.61 -23.75
N VAL A 148 -12.08 -28.86 -23.75
CA VAL A 148 -12.79 -30.02 -24.29
C VAL A 148 -12.48 -31.25 -23.44
N PRO A 149 -13.34 -32.27 -23.43
CA PRO A 149 -13.01 -33.57 -22.87
C PRO A 149 -11.83 -34.19 -23.62
N ALA A 150 -10.76 -34.54 -22.91
CA ALA A 150 -9.55 -35.04 -23.54
C ALA A 150 -8.73 -35.94 -22.61
N ARG A 151 -7.92 -36.82 -23.20
CA ARG A 151 -6.86 -37.55 -22.49
C ARG A 151 -5.55 -36.78 -22.59
N ILE A 152 -4.82 -36.68 -21.48
CA ILE A 152 -3.46 -36.16 -21.45
C ILE A 152 -2.53 -37.25 -21.96
N ASP A 153 -1.97 -37.07 -23.15
CA ASP A 153 -1.08 -38.08 -23.74
C ASP A 153 0.37 -37.84 -23.37
N ARG A 154 0.78 -36.57 -23.36
CA ARG A 154 2.11 -36.17 -22.91
C ARG A 154 2.04 -34.89 -22.09
N LEU A 155 2.83 -34.82 -21.04
CA LEU A 155 2.89 -33.68 -20.15
C LEU A 155 4.33 -33.18 -20.10
N PHE A 156 4.59 -32.09 -20.81
CA PHE A 156 5.92 -31.48 -20.86
C PHE A 156 6.31 -30.90 -19.50
N VAL A 157 5.33 -30.40 -18.73
CA VAL A 157 5.52 -29.91 -17.37
C VAL A 157 5.00 -30.93 -16.36
N ASN A 158 5.86 -31.85 -15.94
CA ASN A 158 5.48 -32.98 -15.10
C ASN A 158 5.70 -32.76 -13.59
N TYR A 159 6.15 -31.59 -13.14
CA TYR A 159 6.27 -31.23 -11.72
C TYR A 159 6.03 -29.74 -11.46
N VAL A 160 5.73 -29.41 -10.20
CA VAL A 160 5.56 -28.04 -9.70
C VAL A 160 6.93 -27.40 -9.48
N GLY A 161 7.09 -26.12 -9.85
CA GLY A 161 8.34 -25.38 -9.75
C GLY A 161 9.08 -25.21 -11.07
N VAL A 162 8.54 -25.75 -12.18
CA VAL A 162 9.11 -25.56 -13.52
C VAL A 162 8.88 -24.11 -13.99
N PRO A 163 9.92 -23.38 -14.40
CA PRO A 163 9.76 -22.09 -15.08
C PRO A 163 9.28 -22.32 -16.51
N VAL A 164 8.30 -21.54 -16.95
CA VAL A 164 7.74 -21.57 -18.30
C VAL A 164 7.69 -20.16 -18.87
N ALA A 165 8.01 -20.01 -20.15
CA ALA A 165 7.76 -18.80 -20.92
C ALA A 165 6.36 -18.84 -21.54
N LYS A 166 5.84 -17.67 -21.90
CA LYS A 166 4.57 -17.58 -22.65
C LYS A 166 4.72 -18.30 -23.99
N GLY A 167 3.80 -19.23 -24.27
CA GLY A 167 3.83 -20.05 -25.48
C GLY A 167 4.59 -21.37 -25.34
N ASP A 168 5.19 -21.66 -24.18
CA ASP A 168 5.83 -22.95 -23.96
C ASP A 168 4.81 -24.09 -23.95
N HIS A 169 5.25 -25.28 -24.35
CA HIS A 169 4.41 -26.47 -24.40
C HIS A 169 4.15 -26.96 -22.96
N ILE A 170 2.88 -27.06 -22.56
CA ILE A 170 2.49 -27.55 -21.24
C ILE A 170 2.09 -29.02 -21.33
N ALA A 171 1.15 -29.33 -22.20
CA ALA A 171 0.61 -30.66 -22.38
C ALA A 171 0.24 -30.91 -23.85
N GLU A 172 0.22 -32.18 -24.23
CA GLU A 172 -0.33 -32.68 -25.47
C GLU A 172 -1.55 -33.53 -25.15
N ILE A 173 -2.68 -33.17 -25.76
CA ILE A 173 -3.97 -33.78 -25.46
C ILE A 173 -4.56 -34.45 -26.68
N TYR A 174 -5.37 -35.46 -26.44
CA TYR A 174 -6.19 -36.12 -27.45
C TYR A 174 -7.65 -36.08 -27.08
N SER A 175 -8.46 -35.66 -28.04
CA SER A 175 -9.90 -35.63 -27.91
C SER A 175 -10.54 -36.10 -29.22
N PRO A 176 -11.41 -37.11 -29.17
CA PRO A 176 -12.22 -37.48 -30.33
C PRO A 176 -13.04 -36.31 -30.87
N ASP A 177 -13.53 -35.44 -29.98
CA ASP A 177 -14.36 -34.27 -30.36
C ASP A 177 -13.52 -33.20 -31.07
N LEU A 178 -12.26 -33.01 -30.67
CA LEU A 178 -11.33 -32.14 -31.40
C LEU A 178 -11.02 -32.71 -32.78
N LEU A 179 -10.78 -34.01 -32.89
CA LEU A 179 -10.47 -34.65 -34.16
C LEU A 179 -11.62 -34.50 -35.16
N ALA A 180 -12.85 -34.73 -34.70
CA ALA A 180 -14.05 -34.50 -35.51
C ALA A 180 -14.16 -33.03 -35.96
N ALA A 181 -13.85 -32.08 -35.08
CA ALA A 181 -13.86 -30.65 -35.42
C ALA A 181 -12.73 -30.27 -36.41
N PHE A 182 -11.57 -30.94 -36.36
CA PHE A 182 -10.49 -30.73 -37.34
C PHE A 182 -10.91 -31.23 -38.73
N GLU A 183 -11.55 -32.40 -38.82
CA GLU A 183 -12.07 -32.93 -40.08
C GLU A 183 -13.16 -32.02 -40.67
N GLU A 184 -14.06 -31.52 -39.82
CA GLU A 184 -15.11 -30.56 -40.20
C GLU A 184 -14.50 -29.28 -40.80
N LEU A 185 -13.47 -28.70 -40.17
CA LEU A 185 -12.77 -27.53 -40.71
C LEU A 185 -12.08 -27.83 -42.05
N ARG A 186 -11.39 -28.97 -42.16
CA ARG A 186 -10.71 -29.36 -43.40
C ARG A 186 -11.70 -29.56 -44.54
N GLN A 187 -12.84 -30.18 -44.27
CA GLN A 187 -13.90 -30.38 -45.26
C GLN A 187 -14.53 -29.05 -45.67
N ALA A 188 -14.81 -28.15 -44.73
CA ALA A 188 -15.33 -26.81 -45.02
C ALA A 188 -14.34 -26.00 -45.87
N ALA A 189 -13.04 -26.02 -45.53
CA ALA A 189 -11.99 -25.35 -46.28
C ALA A 189 -11.80 -25.93 -47.70
N ALA A 190 -11.88 -27.26 -47.85
CA ALA A 190 -11.87 -27.91 -49.16
C ALA A 190 -13.10 -27.50 -50.01
N SER A 191 -14.27 -27.43 -49.39
CA SER A 191 -15.53 -27.05 -50.05
C SER A 191 -15.49 -25.60 -50.54
N ASP A 192 -15.00 -24.68 -49.71
CA ASP A 192 -14.81 -23.27 -50.07
C ASP A 192 -13.80 -23.08 -51.21
N ARG A 193 -12.69 -23.83 -51.20
CA ARG A 193 -11.73 -23.83 -52.33
C ARG A 193 -12.34 -24.35 -53.62
N SER A 194 -13.19 -25.38 -53.54
CA SER A 194 -13.83 -25.98 -54.72
C SER A 194 -15.01 -25.16 -55.27
N SER A 195 -15.58 -24.25 -54.48
CA SER A 195 -16.76 -23.47 -54.87
C SER A 195 -16.43 -22.22 -55.70
N SER A 196 -15.15 -21.99 -56.05
CA SER A 196 -14.70 -20.80 -56.78
C SER A 196 -15.47 -20.56 -58.09
N ASP A 197 -15.83 -21.64 -58.79
CA ASP A 197 -16.48 -21.59 -60.10
C ASP A 197 -18.02 -21.76 -60.00
N MET A 198 -18.55 -21.85 -58.78
CA MET A 198 -19.97 -22.06 -58.50
C MET A 198 -20.72 -20.73 -58.36
N SER A 199 -22.06 -20.81 -58.29
CA SER A 199 -22.92 -19.63 -58.12
C SER A 199 -22.61 -18.87 -56.83
N GLU A 200 -22.89 -17.56 -56.83
CA GLU A 200 -22.65 -16.68 -55.68
C GLU A 200 -23.31 -17.19 -54.39
N LEU A 201 -24.53 -17.72 -54.48
CA LEU A 201 -25.24 -18.32 -53.34
C LEU A 201 -24.44 -19.48 -52.74
N VAL A 202 -23.93 -20.40 -53.56
CA VAL A 202 -23.13 -21.55 -53.10
C VAL A 202 -21.86 -21.06 -52.41
N ARG A 203 -21.18 -20.05 -52.98
CA ARG A 203 -19.97 -19.47 -52.40
C ARG A 203 -20.21 -18.81 -51.05
N LEU A 204 -21.31 -18.09 -50.89
CA LEU A 204 -21.69 -17.49 -49.61
C LEU A 204 -21.94 -18.59 -48.57
N SER A 205 -22.67 -19.64 -48.94
CA SER A 205 -22.95 -20.75 -48.04
C SER A 205 -21.69 -21.53 -47.63
N THR A 206 -20.75 -21.80 -48.54
CA THR A 206 -19.48 -22.48 -48.19
C THR A 206 -18.58 -21.63 -47.31
N ARG A 207 -18.63 -20.31 -47.50
CA ARG A 207 -17.90 -19.37 -46.67
C ARG A 207 -18.44 -19.32 -45.25
N ASP A 208 -19.77 -19.29 -45.10
CA ASP A 208 -20.41 -19.30 -43.79
C ASP A 208 -20.12 -20.59 -43.02
N THR A 209 -20.10 -21.75 -43.69
CA THR A 209 -19.72 -23.02 -43.04
C THR A 209 -18.25 -23.04 -42.62
N LEU A 210 -17.35 -22.51 -43.44
CA LEU A 210 -15.94 -22.35 -43.07
C LEU A 210 -15.78 -21.44 -41.85
N LEU A 211 -16.48 -20.30 -41.81
CA LEU A 211 -16.44 -19.38 -40.68
C LEU A 211 -16.99 -20.03 -39.39
N ALA A 212 -18.07 -20.80 -39.49
CA ALA A 212 -18.64 -21.54 -38.36
C ALA A 212 -17.65 -22.58 -37.81
N ALA A 213 -16.98 -23.34 -38.69
CA ALA A 213 -15.98 -24.32 -38.29
C ALA A 213 -14.75 -23.67 -37.60
N ARG A 214 -14.29 -22.51 -38.10
CA ARG A 214 -13.22 -21.73 -37.46
C ARG A 214 -13.64 -21.25 -36.06
N GLU A 215 -14.85 -20.74 -35.94
CA GLU A 215 -15.35 -20.22 -34.67
C GLU A 215 -15.50 -21.34 -33.63
N LYS A 216 -15.95 -22.53 -34.05
CA LYS A 216 -16.00 -23.73 -33.19
C LYS A 216 -14.62 -24.07 -32.60
N LEU A 217 -13.56 -24.10 -33.41
CA LEU A 217 -12.20 -24.36 -32.91
C LEU A 217 -11.67 -23.23 -32.02
N ARG A 218 -12.00 -21.97 -32.33
CA ARG A 218 -11.67 -20.83 -31.47
C ARG A 218 -12.30 -20.97 -30.08
N LEU A 219 -13.54 -21.43 -30.01
CA LEU A 219 -14.24 -21.70 -28.74
C LEU A 219 -13.63 -22.88 -27.98
N PHE A 220 -13.08 -23.87 -28.69
CA PHE A 220 -12.27 -24.95 -28.09
C PHE A 220 -10.87 -24.51 -27.65
N GLY A 221 -10.57 -23.20 -27.68
CA GLY A 221 -9.34 -22.63 -27.14
C GLY A 221 -8.14 -22.70 -28.06
N LEU A 222 -8.32 -23.03 -29.35
CA LEU A 222 -7.22 -23.02 -30.32
C LEU A 222 -6.82 -21.59 -30.67
N THR A 223 -5.51 -21.40 -30.83
CA THR A 223 -4.95 -20.13 -31.30
C THR A 223 -5.23 -19.93 -32.80
N PRO A 224 -5.29 -18.67 -33.29
CA PRO A 224 -5.47 -18.40 -34.72
C PRO A 224 -4.45 -19.11 -35.61
N THR A 225 -3.19 -19.18 -35.16
CA THR A 225 -2.10 -19.87 -35.87
C THR A 225 -2.29 -21.38 -35.95
N GLN A 226 -2.83 -22.01 -34.90
CA GLN A 226 -3.20 -23.43 -34.95
C GLN A 226 -4.36 -23.68 -35.93
N ILE A 227 -5.38 -22.81 -35.93
CA ILE A 227 -6.53 -22.91 -36.84
C ILE A 227 -6.07 -22.79 -38.30
N GLU A 228 -5.22 -21.80 -38.61
CA GLU A 228 -4.63 -21.63 -39.94
C GLU A 228 -3.77 -22.84 -40.35
N SER A 229 -3.01 -23.42 -39.41
CA SER A 229 -2.18 -24.59 -39.69
C SER A 229 -3.00 -25.84 -40.04
N ILE A 230 -4.18 -26.00 -39.42
CA ILE A 230 -5.12 -27.10 -39.69
C ILE A 230 -5.82 -26.87 -41.04
N GLU A 231 -6.29 -25.65 -41.30
CA GLU A 231 -6.94 -25.25 -42.56
C GLU A 231 -5.99 -25.39 -43.77
N GLY A 232 -4.72 -25.01 -43.59
CA GLY A 232 -3.66 -25.14 -44.59
C GLY A 232 -3.19 -26.58 -44.81
N GLY A 233 -3.58 -27.53 -43.95
CA GLY A 233 -3.17 -28.94 -44.04
C GLY A 233 -1.74 -29.23 -43.58
N THR A 234 -1.04 -28.24 -43.01
CA THR A 234 0.31 -28.39 -42.44
C THR A 234 0.31 -29.14 -41.10
N MET A 235 -0.79 -29.06 -40.35
CA MET A 235 -0.98 -29.81 -39.11
C MET A 235 -1.82 -31.05 -39.39
N ASP A 236 -1.21 -32.24 -39.33
CA ASP A 236 -1.84 -33.55 -39.55
C ASP A 236 -1.78 -34.45 -38.31
N SER A 237 -1.76 -33.83 -37.12
CA SER A 237 -1.75 -34.55 -35.84
C SER A 237 -3.18 -34.75 -35.32
N ASP A 238 -3.42 -35.90 -34.68
CA ASP A 238 -4.61 -36.17 -33.86
C ASP A 238 -4.47 -35.59 -32.44
N ARG A 239 -3.31 -34.99 -32.13
CA ARG A 239 -3.01 -34.35 -30.86
C ARG A 239 -3.00 -32.83 -30.96
N LEU A 240 -3.45 -32.19 -29.89
CA LEU A 240 -3.36 -30.74 -29.73
C LEU A 240 -2.36 -30.41 -28.61
N THR A 241 -1.39 -29.55 -28.93
CA THR A 241 -0.50 -28.96 -27.91
C THR A 241 -1.20 -27.79 -27.24
N ILE A 242 -1.23 -27.82 -25.91
CA ILE A 242 -1.69 -26.74 -25.04
C ILE A 242 -0.48 -25.93 -24.59
N PHE A 243 -0.58 -24.61 -24.75
CA PHE A 243 0.51 -23.68 -24.48
C PHE A 243 0.30 -22.90 -23.18
N ALA A 244 1.41 -22.40 -22.62
CA ALA A 244 1.39 -21.50 -21.48
C ALA A 244 0.80 -20.13 -21.86
N PRO A 245 -0.28 -19.66 -21.21
CA PRO A 245 -0.90 -18.36 -21.53
C PRO A 245 -0.04 -17.17 -21.11
N MET A 246 0.82 -17.36 -20.11
CA MET A 246 1.75 -16.37 -19.56
C MET A 246 3.07 -17.04 -19.15
N GLY A 247 4.11 -16.23 -18.99
CA GLY A 247 5.37 -16.67 -18.40
C GLY A 247 5.29 -16.65 -16.87
N GLY A 248 5.99 -17.57 -16.22
CA GLY A 248 6.00 -17.70 -14.78
C GLY A 248 6.52 -19.06 -14.32
N VAL A 249 6.10 -19.48 -13.13
CA VAL A 249 6.43 -20.79 -12.56
C VAL A 249 5.14 -21.58 -12.36
N VAL A 250 5.18 -22.87 -12.66
CA VAL A 250 4.04 -23.76 -12.42
C VAL A 250 3.91 -24.01 -10.93
N THR A 251 2.86 -23.48 -10.30
CA THR A 251 2.62 -23.56 -8.85
C THR A 251 1.72 -24.73 -8.45
N HIS A 252 0.88 -25.19 -9.38
CA HIS A 252 -0.01 -26.32 -9.15
C HIS A 252 -0.18 -27.14 -10.43
N LEU A 253 -0.23 -28.46 -10.27
CA LEU A 253 -0.42 -29.41 -11.36
C LEU A 253 -1.47 -30.44 -10.91
N ALA A 254 -2.64 -30.40 -11.56
CA ALA A 254 -3.81 -31.19 -11.19
C ALA A 254 -3.94 -32.49 -12.02
N VAL A 255 -3.14 -32.64 -13.08
CA VAL A 255 -3.20 -33.76 -14.02
C VAL A 255 -1.84 -34.45 -14.16
N ARG A 256 -1.87 -35.72 -14.55
CA ARG A 256 -0.73 -36.56 -14.92
C ARG A 256 -0.92 -37.13 -16.32
N GLU A 257 0.18 -37.60 -16.91
CA GLU A 257 0.11 -38.32 -18.18
C GLU A 257 -0.78 -39.56 -18.03
N GLY A 258 -1.69 -39.76 -18.99
CA GLY A 258 -2.69 -40.82 -18.98
C GLY A 258 -4.04 -40.41 -18.40
N ASP A 259 -4.12 -39.30 -17.65
CA ASP A 259 -5.38 -38.84 -17.07
C ASP A 259 -6.38 -38.40 -18.15
N TYR A 260 -7.67 -38.58 -17.84
CA TYR A 260 -8.76 -38.06 -18.65
C TYR A 260 -9.38 -36.84 -17.96
N VAL A 261 -9.50 -35.74 -18.67
CA VAL A 261 -10.07 -34.48 -18.19
C VAL A 261 -11.37 -34.17 -18.90
N ASN A 262 -12.31 -33.59 -18.17
CA ASN A 262 -13.55 -33.04 -18.75
C ASN A 262 -13.38 -31.55 -19.03
N GLU A 263 -14.26 -30.97 -19.86
CA GLU A 263 -14.32 -29.53 -20.05
C GLU A 263 -14.42 -28.78 -18.70
N GLY A 264 -13.65 -27.71 -18.56
CA GLY A 264 -13.53 -26.91 -17.33
C GLY A 264 -12.63 -27.52 -16.25
N SER A 265 -12.13 -28.75 -16.42
CA SER A 265 -11.26 -29.38 -15.43
C SER A 265 -9.92 -28.63 -15.32
N PRO A 266 -9.42 -28.35 -14.11
CA PRO A 266 -8.12 -27.71 -13.94
C PRO A 266 -7.00 -28.65 -14.37
N MET A 267 -6.01 -28.10 -15.09
CA MET A 267 -4.83 -28.84 -15.56
C MET A 267 -3.58 -28.38 -14.83
N ALA A 268 -3.27 -27.09 -14.94
CA ALA A 268 -2.08 -26.49 -14.34
C ALA A 268 -2.37 -25.05 -13.90
N THR A 269 -1.59 -24.53 -12.97
CA THR A 269 -1.60 -23.11 -12.58
C THR A 269 -0.20 -22.56 -12.74
N VAL A 270 -0.10 -21.43 -13.44
CA VAL A 270 1.14 -20.70 -13.68
C VAL A 270 1.03 -19.35 -12.98
N ALA A 271 2.00 -19.01 -12.14
CA ALA A 271 2.07 -17.72 -11.46
C ALA A 271 3.34 -16.97 -11.90
N ASP A 272 3.21 -15.68 -12.21
CA ASP A 272 4.37 -14.81 -12.39
C ASP A 272 4.91 -14.39 -11.01
N LEU A 273 6.15 -14.78 -10.73
CA LEU A 273 6.84 -14.51 -9.46
C LEU A 273 7.68 -13.23 -9.50
N SER A 274 7.59 -12.43 -10.57
CA SER A 274 8.29 -11.14 -10.68
C SER A 274 7.80 -10.10 -9.68
N ARG A 275 6.56 -10.23 -9.21
CA ARG A 275 5.96 -9.44 -8.13
C ARG A 275 5.33 -10.39 -7.13
N LEU A 276 5.67 -10.20 -5.87
CA LEU A 276 5.16 -11.00 -4.76
C LEU A 276 4.39 -10.08 -3.81
N TRP A 277 3.41 -10.64 -3.13
CA TRP A 277 2.69 -9.97 -2.06
C TRP A 277 3.23 -10.43 -0.71
N LEU A 278 3.14 -9.55 0.28
CA LEU A 278 3.46 -9.85 1.66
C LEU A 278 2.15 -9.80 2.45
N ASP A 279 1.63 -10.98 2.77
CA ASP A 279 0.43 -11.11 3.59
C ASP A 279 0.85 -11.00 5.04
N LEU A 280 0.43 -9.93 5.72
CA LEU A 280 0.73 -9.68 7.13
C LEU A 280 -0.53 -9.84 7.97
N GLU A 281 -0.41 -10.58 9.06
CA GLU A 281 -1.47 -10.77 10.03
C GLU A 281 -1.43 -9.63 11.05
N ALA A 282 -2.53 -8.89 11.15
CA ALA A 282 -2.70 -7.82 12.13
C ALA A 282 -3.88 -8.13 13.06
N TYR A 283 -3.71 -7.86 14.34
CA TYR A 283 -4.80 -7.97 15.30
C TYR A 283 -5.84 -6.86 15.08
N GLU A 284 -7.11 -7.13 15.41
CA GLU A 284 -8.19 -6.14 15.33
C GLU A 284 -7.83 -4.83 16.05
N SER A 285 -7.18 -4.95 17.21
CA SER A 285 -6.73 -3.81 18.01
C SER A 285 -5.70 -2.91 17.29
N GLN A 286 -5.00 -3.44 16.28
CA GLN A 286 -3.98 -2.74 15.50
C GLN A 286 -4.56 -2.10 14.22
N LEU A 287 -5.73 -2.54 13.74
CA LEU A 287 -6.38 -2.02 12.51
C LEU A 287 -6.52 -0.48 12.48
N PRO A 288 -6.87 0.23 13.58
CA PRO A 288 -6.98 1.69 13.54
C PRO A 288 -5.67 2.42 13.20
N THR A 289 -4.53 1.74 13.36
CA THR A 289 -3.20 2.29 13.06
C THR A 289 -2.77 2.05 11.62
N LEU A 290 -3.41 1.12 10.91
CA LEU A 290 -3.04 0.71 9.56
C LEU A 290 -3.79 1.52 8.51
N ARG A 291 -3.06 2.02 7.51
CA ARG A 291 -3.64 2.83 6.43
C ARG A 291 -3.10 2.39 5.08
N TRP A 292 -3.96 2.52 4.06
CA TRP A 292 -3.56 2.32 2.68
C TRP A 292 -2.40 3.25 2.29
N GLY A 293 -1.41 2.71 1.57
CA GLY A 293 -0.22 3.43 1.10
C GLY A 293 0.87 3.64 2.16
N GLN A 294 0.65 3.21 3.40
CA GLN A 294 1.64 3.30 4.48
C GLN A 294 2.90 2.49 4.13
N PRO A 295 4.11 3.06 4.34
CA PRO A 295 5.36 2.33 4.09
C PRO A 295 5.53 1.22 5.13
N VAL A 296 6.02 0.08 4.68
CA VAL A 296 6.35 -1.08 5.51
C VAL A 296 7.80 -1.47 5.21
N THR A 297 8.56 -1.77 6.25
CA THR A 297 9.87 -2.39 6.12
C THR A 297 9.78 -3.80 6.66
N PHE A 298 10.38 -4.76 5.97
CA PHE A 298 10.34 -6.16 6.39
C PHE A 298 11.66 -6.86 6.08
N THR A 299 11.91 -7.94 6.81
CA THR A 299 13.05 -8.83 6.65
C THR A 299 12.52 -10.24 6.45
N VAL A 300 13.15 -11.04 5.60
CA VAL A 300 12.77 -12.44 5.37
C VAL A 300 13.86 -13.37 5.86
N GLU A 301 13.48 -14.50 6.44
CA GLU A 301 14.44 -15.48 6.96
C GLU A 301 15.31 -16.09 5.86
N ALA A 302 14.78 -16.19 4.63
CA ALA A 302 15.51 -16.67 3.47
C ALA A 302 16.70 -15.78 3.06
N HIS A 303 16.68 -14.49 3.43
CA HIS A 303 17.73 -13.51 3.13
C HIS A 303 18.09 -12.70 4.39
N PRO A 304 18.85 -13.27 5.34
CA PRO A 304 19.19 -12.60 6.59
C PRO A 304 20.00 -11.31 6.36
N GLY A 305 19.59 -10.23 7.01
CA GLY A 305 20.28 -8.93 6.97
C GLY A 305 19.89 -8.01 5.81
N GLU A 306 19.04 -8.48 4.89
CA GLU A 306 18.43 -7.65 3.85
C GLU A 306 17.10 -7.06 4.34
N THR A 307 16.96 -5.74 4.22
CA THR A 307 15.70 -5.03 4.50
C THR A 307 15.02 -4.69 3.19
N PHE A 308 13.77 -5.12 3.08
CA PHE A 308 12.90 -4.83 1.94
C PHE A 308 11.91 -3.73 2.31
N GLU A 309 11.56 -2.92 1.32
CA GLU A 309 10.55 -1.86 1.45
C GLU A 309 9.31 -2.21 0.65
N GLY A 310 8.15 -1.95 1.23
CA GLY A 310 6.85 -2.15 0.61
C GLY A 310 5.86 -1.08 1.04
N ARG A 311 4.64 -1.19 0.54
CA ARG A 311 3.52 -0.33 0.95
C ARG A 311 2.27 -1.17 1.15
N ILE A 312 1.44 -0.80 2.12
CA ILE A 312 0.13 -1.41 2.31
C ILE A 312 -0.73 -1.11 1.07
N SER A 313 -0.98 -2.12 0.24
CA SER A 313 -1.78 -2.02 -0.99
C SER A 313 -3.23 -2.43 -0.78
N PHE A 314 -3.49 -3.27 0.22
CA PHE A 314 -4.79 -3.84 0.54
C PHE A 314 -4.91 -4.08 2.05
N ILE A 315 -6.10 -3.87 2.60
CA ILE A 315 -6.47 -4.23 3.97
C ILE A 315 -7.74 -5.05 3.83
N GLU A 316 -7.71 -6.29 4.30
CA GLU A 316 -8.84 -7.19 4.15
C GLU A 316 -10.07 -6.65 4.91
N PRO A 317 -11.26 -6.62 4.29
CA PRO A 317 -12.45 -6.07 4.93
C PRO A 317 -13.05 -7.01 6.00
N MET A 318 -12.60 -8.26 6.08
CA MET A 318 -13.05 -9.24 7.06
C MET A 318 -11.89 -9.61 7.99
N VAL A 319 -12.22 -9.85 9.26
CA VAL A 319 -11.27 -10.39 10.26
C VAL A 319 -11.47 -11.90 10.30
N ASP A 320 -10.36 -12.65 10.28
CA ASP A 320 -10.39 -14.11 10.42
C ASP A 320 -10.92 -14.51 11.81
N GLU A 321 -11.68 -15.60 11.89
CA GLU A 321 -12.39 -16.04 13.12
C GLU A 321 -11.48 -16.77 14.11
#